data_AF-A0A127F0X2-F1
#
_entry.id   AF-A0A127F0X2-F1
#
_cell.length_a   1.000
_cell.length_b   1.000
_cell.length_c   1.000
_cell.angle_alpha   90.00
_cell.angle_beta   90.00
_cell.angle_gamma   90.00
#
_symmetry.space_group_name_H-M   'P 1'
#
loop_
_entity.id
_entity.type
_entity.pdbx_description
1 polymer ?
#
loop_
_entity_poly.entity_id
_entity_poly.type
_entity_poly.pdbx_seq_one_letter_code
_entity_poly.pdbx_strand_id
1 'polypeptide(L)'
;MSGKAGGVVRHFRKNKRVTVAEAYREATERKRLLIRNAGETHNRLTFIAHAMRELLRDDKFILLLMTENLDTIPRKLAARMERTGA
;
A
#
# COMPACT_ATOMS: atom_id res chain seq x y z
N MET A 1 5.99 -0.33 -65.94
CA MET A 1 7.15 -0.25 -65.02
C MET A 1 7.21 1.16 -64.45
N SER A 2 6.96 1.36 -63.16
CA SER A 2 7.62 2.39 -62.33
C SER A 2 7.11 2.25 -60.89
N GLY A 3 7.89 1.57 -60.06
CA GLY A 3 7.61 1.41 -58.64
C GLY A 3 7.96 2.68 -57.88
N LYS A 4 6.96 3.30 -57.22
CA LYS A 4 7.21 4.36 -56.24
C LYS A 4 7.70 3.72 -54.95
N ALA A 5 8.93 4.05 -54.59
CA ALA A 5 9.59 3.65 -53.36
C ALA A 5 8.79 4.08 -52.13
N GLY A 6 8.45 3.13 -51.27
CA GLY A 6 7.91 3.38 -49.94
C GLY A 6 8.96 4.07 -49.07
N GLY A 7 8.65 5.27 -48.59
CA GLY A 7 9.43 5.96 -47.58
C GLY A 7 9.27 5.29 -46.23
N VAL A 8 10.29 4.55 -45.78
CA VAL A 8 10.38 4.04 -44.41
C VAL A 8 10.72 5.22 -43.49
N VAL A 9 9.71 5.82 -42.87
CA VAL A 9 9.88 6.82 -41.80
C VAL A 9 10.39 6.09 -40.55
N ARG A 10 11.71 5.95 -40.44
CA ARG A 10 12.39 5.41 -39.26
C ARG A 10 12.03 6.27 -38.05
N HIS A 11 11.24 5.71 -37.14
CA HIS A 11 11.00 6.27 -35.81
C HIS A 11 12.34 6.32 -35.05
N PHE A 12 13.01 7.47 -35.07
CA PHE A 12 14.11 7.75 -34.15
C PHE A 12 13.54 7.85 -32.74
N ARG A 13 13.56 6.71 -32.03
CA ARG A 13 13.31 6.63 -30.60
C ARG A 13 14.41 7.46 -29.91
N LYS A 14 14.13 8.73 -29.63
CA LYS A 14 15.05 9.61 -28.88
C LYS A 14 15.25 9.01 -27.50
N ASN A 15 16.40 8.35 -27.29
CA ASN A 15 16.81 7.89 -25.96
C ASN A 15 17.12 9.11 -25.10
N LYS A 16 16.19 9.45 -24.21
CA LYS A 16 16.42 10.49 -23.19
C LYS A 16 17.41 9.94 -22.17
N ARG A 17 18.62 10.50 -22.13
CA ARG A 17 19.60 10.23 -21.06
C ARG A 17 19.15 11.02 -19.83
N VAL A 18 18.85 10.32 -18.74
CA VAL A 18 18.46 10.94 -17.46
C VAL A 18 19.73 11.37 -16.73
N THR A 19 19.77 12.62 -16.28
CA THR A 19 20.88 13.11 -15.46
C THR A 19 20.80 12.55 -14.04
N VAL A 20 21.93 12.48 -13.33
CA VAL A 20 21.96 12.02 -11.93
C VAL A 20 21.03 12.86 -11.05
N ALA A 21 20.96 14.17 -11.28
CA ALA A 21 20.08 15.08 -10.56
C ALA A 21 18.59 14.81 -10.82
N GLU A 22 18.20 14.41 -12.03
CA GLU A 22 16.82 14.00 -12.34
C GLU A 22 16.48 12.65 -11.71
N ALA A 23 17.37 11.66 -11.85
CA ALA A 23 17.18 10.33 -11.26
C ALA A 23 17.06 10.39 -9.73
N TYR A 24 17.90 11.21 -9.08
CA TYR A 24 17.82 11.43 -7.64
C TYR A 24 16.51 12.09 -7.24
N ARG A 25 16.08 13.15 -7.95
CA ARG A 25 14.78 13.80 -7.68
C ARG A 25 13.63 12.81 -7.77
N GLU A 26 13.57 12.01 -8.84
CA GLU A 26 12.52 11.00 -9.01
C GLU A 26 12.55 9.94 -7.89
N ALA A 27 13.73 9.47 -7.49
CA ALA A 27 13.87 8.54 -6.38
C ALA A 27 13.38 9.18 -5.05
N THR A 28 13.70 10.45 -4.81
CA THR A 28 13.24 11.16 -3.60
C THR A 28 11.73 11.36 -3.59
N GLU A 29 11.10 11.68 -4.71
CA GLU A 29 9.65 11.82 -4.80
C GLU A 29 8.94 10.49 -4.57
N ARG A 30 9.44 9.40 -5.16
CA ARG A 30 8.95 8.05 -4.88
C ARG A 30 9.06 7.70 -3.38
N LYS A 31 10.19 8.02 -2.75
CA LYS A 31 10.38 7.79 -1.31
C LYS A 31 9.38 8.61 -0.48
N ARG A 32 9.15 9.88 -0.82
CA ARG A 32 8.18 10.74 -0.13
C ARG A 32 6.76 10.18 -0.23
N LEU A 33 6.36 9.72 -1.41
CA LEU A 33 5.05 9.08 -1.62
C LEU A 33 4.92 7.81 -0.76
N LEU A 34 5.94 6.95 -0.76
CA LEU A 34 5.95 5.72 0.05
C LEU A 34 5.81 6.02 1.54
N ILE A 35 6.53 7.03 2.05
CA ILE A 35 6.43 7.44 3.46
C ILE A 35 5.01 7.93 3.79
N ARG A 36 4.41 8.74 2.93
CA ARG A 36 3.04 9.23 3.12
C ARG A 36 2.02 8.08 3.15
N ASN A 37 2.09 7.19 2.17
CA ASN A 37 1.17 6.05 2.08
C ASN A 37 1.35 5.08 3.26
N ALA A 38 2.60 4.86 3.69
CA ALA A 38 2.89 4.04 4.87
C ALA A 38 2.32 4.69 6.14
N GLY A 39 2.46 6.00 6.31
CA GLY A 39 1.88 6.75 7.42
C GLY A 39 0.35 6.65 7.45
N GLU A 40 -0.32 6.86 6.31
CA GLU A 40 -1.78 6.73 6.23
C GLU A 40 -2.25 5.30 6.56
N THR A 41 -1.59 4.30 5.96
CA THR A 41 -1.90 2.89 6.22
C THR A 41 -1.68 2.54 7.69
N HIS A 42 -0.60 3.04 8.28
CA HIS A 42 -0.31 2.85 9.70
C HIS A 42 -1.42 3.44 10.57
N ASN A 43 -1.81 4.70 10.34
CA ASN A 43 -2.87 5.36 11.12
C ASN A 43 -4.20 4.61 11.04
N ARG A 44 -4.60 4.18 9.83
CA ARG A 44 -5.81 3.36 9.63
C ARG A 44 -5.72 2.03 10.38
N LEU A 45 -4.58 1.33 10.30
CA LEU A 45 -4.39 0.06 11.01
C LEU A 45 -4.37 0.22 12.53
N THR A 46 -3.78 1.30 13.04
CA THR A 46 -3.78 1.62 14.48
C THR A 46 -5.20 1.87 14.97
N PHE A 47 -6.00 2.63 14.22
CA PHE A 47 -7.41 2.85 14.52
C PHE A 47 -8.20 1.53 14.55
N ILE A 48 -8.06 0.69 13.52
CA ILE A 48 -8.74 -0.61 13.46
C ILE A 48 -8.31 -1.51 14.62
N ALA A 49 -7.01 -1.59 14.92
CA ALA A 49 -6.51 -2.40 16.03
C ALA A 49 -7.09 -1.92 17.38
N HIS A 50 -7.17 -0.61 17.60
CA HIS A 50 -7.78 -0.06 18.81
C HIS A 50 -9.28 -0.37 18.89
N ALA A 51 -10.03 -0.12 17.81
CA ALA A 51 -11.47 -0.38 17.77
C ALA A 51 -11.78 -1.87 18.01
N MET A 52 -11.03 -2.76 17.38
CA MET A 52 -11.14 -4.21 17.60
C MET A 52 -10.85 -4.58 19.05
N ARG A 53 -9.83 -3.96 19.67
CA ARG A 53 -9.53 -4.20 21.08
C ARG A 53 -10.68 -3.78 21.99
N GLU A 54 -11.23 -2.58 21.80
CA GLU A 54 -12.36 -2.12 22.62
C GLU A 54 -13.61 -3.00 22.41
N LEU A 55 -13.87 -3.41 21.17
CA LEU A 55 -15.01 -4.27 20.85
C LEU A 55 -14.88 -5.68 21.45
N LEU A 56 -13.65 -6.23 21.46
CA LEU A 56 -13.34 -7.51 22.07
C LEU A 56 -13.22 -7.47 23.60
N ARG A 57 -13.48 -6.33 24.24
CA ARG A 57 -13.66 -6.25 25.71
C ARG A 57 -15.10 -6.46 26.13
N ASP A 58 -16.04 -6.49 25.18
CA ASP A 58 -17.45 -6.75 25.45
C ASP A 58 -17.74 -8.26 25.32
N ASP A 59 -18.05 -8.89 26.46
CA ASP A 59 -18.40 -10.31 26.54
C ASP A 59 -19.59 -10.68 25.65
N LYS A 60 -20.56 -9.77 25.45
CA LYS A 60 -21.70 -10.01 24.55
C LYS A 60 -21.26 -10.08 23.10
N PHE A 61 -20.29 -9.26 22.72
CA PHE A 61 -19.74 -9.28 21.38
C PHE A 61 -18.92 -10.55 21.12
N ILE A 62 -18.11 -10.98 22.08
CA ILE A 62 -17.37 -12.25 21.98
C ILE A 62 -18.34 -13.42 21.84
N LEU A 63 -19.39 -13.46 22.66
CA LEU A 63 -20.39 -14.52 22.60
C LEU A 63 -21.05 -14.58 21.21
N LEU A 64 -21.41 -13.42 20.65
CA LEU A 64 -21.97 -13.34 19.30
C LEU A 64 -21.00 -13.86 18.23
N LEU A 65 -19.70 -13.55 18.33
CA LEU A 65 -18.71 -14.09 17.41
C LEU A 65 -18.60 -15.62 17.52
N MET A 66 -18.62 -16.18 18.74
CA MET A 66 -18.58 -17.63 18.94
C MET A 66 -19.81 -18.32 18.38
N THR A 67 -21.01 -17.74 18.55
CA THR A 67 -22.25 -18.32 18.00
C THR A 67 -22.26 -18.34 16.48
N GLU A 68 -21.63 -17.34 15.86
CA GLU A 68 -21.55 -17.20 14.40
C GLU A 68 -20.29 -17.88 13.79
N ASN A 69 -19.46 -18.56 14.60
CA ASN A 69 -18.17 -19.15 14.19
C ASN A 69 -17.16 -18.13 13.61
N LEU A 70 -17.13 -16.93 14.18
CA LEU A 70 -16.24 -15.81 13.83
C LEU A 70 -15.27 -15.44 14.98
N ASP A 71 -15.01 -16.37 15.88
CA ASP A 71 -14.19 -16.20 17.09
C ASP A 71 -12.68 -16.24 16.84
N THR A 72 -12.25 -16.38 15.59
CA THR A 72 -10.83 -16.42 15.22
C THR A 72 -10.29 -15.05 14.81
N ILE A 73 -9.24 -14.60 15.48
CA ILE A 73 -8.58 -13.33 15.18
C ILE A 73 -7.31 -13.57 14.34
N PRO A 74 -7.12 -12.86 13.22
CA PRO A 74 -5.88 -12.96 12.45
C PRO A 74 -4.63 -12.58 13.28
N ARG A 75 -3.62 -13.45 13.30
CA ARG A 75 -2.38 -13.28 14.10
C ARG A 75 -1.71 -11.92 13.96
N LYS A 76 -1.69 -11.35 12.74
CA LYS A 76 -1.06 -10.04 12.48
C LYS A 76 -1.83 -8.87 13.12
N LEU A 77 -3.13 -9.04 13.33
CA LEU A 77 -4.00 -8.07 13.97
C LEU A 77 -3.91 -8.21 15.50
N ALA A 78 -3.97 -9.43 16.02
CA ALA A 78 -3.77 -9.72 17.45
C ALA A 78 -2.44 -9.12 17.96
N ALA A 79 -1.33 -9.40 17.28
CA ALA A 79 -0.02 -8.85 17.64
C ALA A 79 0.05 -7.32 17.56
N ARG A 80 -0.81 -6.66 16.77
CA ARG A 80 -0.90 -5.19 16.73
C ARG A 80 -1.66 -4.64 17.92
N MET A 81 -2.78 -5.28 18.28
CA MET A 81 -3.60 -4.88 19.43
C MET A 81 -2.80 -4.91 20.74
N GLU A 82 -1.91 -5.90 20.90
CA GLU A 82 -0.97 -5.98 22.02
C GLU A 82 0.02 -4.80 22.04
N ARG A 83 0.59 -4.43 20.89
CA ARG A 83 1.57 -3.34 20.79
C ARG A 83 0.97 -1.95 20.96
N THR A 84 -0.28 -1.75 20.56
CA THR A 84 -0.99 -0.47 20.69
C THR A 84 -1.53 -0.24 22.12
N GLY A 85 -1.33 -1.19 23.04
CA GLY A 85 -1.83 -1.14 24.41
C GLY A 85 -0.86 -0.71 25.52
N ALA A 86 0.21 0.02 25.21
CA ALA A 86 1.07 0.69 26.18
C ALA A 86 0.92 2.21 26.08
#